data_AF-T1KH43-F1
#
_entry.id   AF-T1KH43-F1
#
_cell.length_a   1.000
_cell.length_b   1.000
_cell.length_c   1.000
_cell.angle_alpha   90.00
_cell.angle_beta   90.00
_cell.angle_gamma   90.00
#
_symmetry.space_group_name_H-M   'P 1'
#
loop_
_entity.id
_entity.type
_entity.pdbx_description
1 polymer ?
#
loop_
_entity_poly.entity_id
_entity_poly.type
_entity_poly.pdbx_seq_one_letter_code
_entity_poly.pdbx_strand_id
1 'polypeptide(L)'
;MSSWYQNEDEEQVFDPTASLRLVNQLFAKETMETMINKDFYAMEFNISCRTRSNVFVPIEVGIVKFSIKDGIKDSYHDFIHPGRVPLGYAATAKDLYLNYHGIPVHGFTVKNYNLFLENSQKSSRADDTEDYHTAIKEAIKRIDEFVKPDVVYREAERGRPGLDVRPVFSYPTEEAGVVQTDGCLRRLASEAKNLSFYEGFQVMDVVHMVKFACRLKSESADRAYAIFKDNFNKKILLPPADECCEYHKDIGTFNCARNLAYTVAYCFLDFVCPNYPVKITPAHLPPPIGEPEFW
;
A
#
# COMPACT_ATOMS: atom_id res chain seq x y z
N MET A 1 10.38 -0.32 -16.70
CA MET A 1 11.11 -1.25 -15.81
C MET A 1 11.58 -0.46 -14.61
N SER A 2 10.97 -0.70 -13.46
CA SER A 2 11.31 -0.01 -12.21
C SER A 2 12.75 -0.37 -11.82
N SER A 3 13.63 0.63 -11.64
CA SER A 3 15.09 0.46 -11.59
C SER A 3 15.61 -0.01 -10.23
N TRP A 4 14.83 -0.83 -9.54
CA TRP A 4 15.06 -1.26 -8.15
C TRP A 4 15.86 -2.55 -8.03
N TYR A 5 15.96 -3.34 -9.10
CA TYR A 5 16.37 -4.73 -9.03
C TYR A 5 17.86 -4.89 -9.29
N GLN A 6 18.55 -5.55 -8.36
CA GLN A 6 19.77 -6.29 -8.64
C GLN A 6 19.39 -7.77 -8.71
N ASN A 7 19.48 -8.35 -9.91
CA ASN A 7 19.40 -9.79 -10.27
C ASN A 7 18.12 -10.59 -9.90
N GLU A 8 17.69 -11.48 -10.81
CA GLU A 8 16.47 -12.30 -10.65
C GLU A 8 16.63 -13.47 -9.66
N ASP A 9 17.87 -13.80 -9.26
CA ASP A 9 18.19 -14.91 -8.34
C ASP A 9 18.58 -14.44 -6.91
N GLU A 10 18.63 -13.12 -6.66
CA GLU A 10 18.95 -12.55 -5.36
C GLU A 10 17.68 -12.13 -4.62
N GLU A 11 17.71 -12.20 -3.28
CA GLU A 11 16.59 -11.73 -2.46
C GLU A 11 16.33 -10.25 -2.78
N GLN A 12 15.10 -9.87 -3.16
CA GLN A 12 14.72 -8.49 -3.41
C GLN A 12 14.79 -7.72 -2.10
N VAL A 13 15.85 -6.93 -1.96
CA VAL A 13 16.07 -6.04 -0.81
C VAL A 13 15.67 -4.62 -1.21
N PHE A 14 15.02 -3.92 -0.30
CA PHE A 14 14.74 -2.50 -0.46
C PHE A 14 16.05 -1.69 -0.56
N ASP A 15 16.20 -0.84 -1.58
CA ASP A 15 17.30 0.14 -1.71
C ASP A 15 16.79 1.55 -1.37
N PRO A 16 17.06 2.07 -0.16
CA PRO A 16 16.66 3.43 0.25
C PRO A 16 17.26 4.51 -0.66
N THR A 17 18.47 4.31 -1.19
CA THR A 17 19.17 5.30 -2.02
C THR A 17 18.52 5.42 -3.38
N ALA A 18 18.17 4.29 -3.99
CA ALA A 18 17.32 4.33 -5.18
C ALA A 18 15.97 5.02 -4.87
N SER A 19 15.38 4.78 -3.67
CA SER A 19 14.03 5.26 -3.30
C SER A 19 13.97 6.77 -3.33
N LEU A 20 14.96 7.37 -2.65
CA LEU A 20 15.19 8.79 -2.66
C LEU A 20 15.46 9.35 -4.07
N ARG A 21 16.26 8.66 -4.90
CA ARG A 21 16.54 9.11 -6.28
C ARG A 21 15.26 9.16 -7.12
N LEU A 22 14.40 8.14 -7.02
CA LEU A 22 13.17 8.13 -7.80
C LEU A 22 12.21 9.25 -7.36
N VAL A 23 12.03 9.44 -6.06
CA VAL A 23 11.23 10.56 -5.52
C VAL A 23 11.76 11.89 -6.06
N ASN A 24 13.07 12.15 -5.92
CA ASN A 24 13.67 13.38 -6.41
C ASN A 24 13.50 13.55 -7.92
N GLN A 25 13.57 12.46 -8.71
CA GLN A 25 13.39 12.51 -10.16
C GLN A 25 11.94 12.79 -10.56
N LEU A 26 10.97 12.08 -9.97
CA LEU A 26 9.55 12.20 -10.31
C LEU A 26 8.99 13.56 -9.89
N PHE A 27 9.42 14.07 -8.75
CA PHE A 27 8.90 15.31 -8.16
C PHE A 27 9.83 16.50 -8.39
N ALA A 28 10.89 16.38 -9.21
CA ALA A 28 11.92 17.41 -9.41
C ALA A 28 11.39 18.81 -9.77
N LYS A 29 10.25 18.87 -10.46
CA LYS A 29 9.63 20.11 -10.95
C LYS A 29 8.55 20.65 -10.01
N GLU A 30 8.23 19.91 -8.95
CA GLU A 30 7.19 20.27 -8.02
C GLU A 30 7.66 21.41 -7.11
N THR A 31 6.77 22.35 -6.87
CA THR A 31 6.97 23.48 -5.97
C THR A 31 6.03 23.36 -4.79
N MET A 32 6.20 24.23 -3.79
CA MET A 32 5.25 24.35 -2.69
C MET A 32 3.80 24.48 -3.18
N GLU A 33 3.57 25.28 -4.23
CA GLU A 33 2.23 25.55 -4.76
C GLU A 33 1.62 24.34 -5.46
N THR A 34 2.41 23.63 -6.26
CA THR A 34 1.91 22.46 -7.00
C THR A 34 1.65 21.29 -6.04
N MET A 35 2.51 21.11 -5.04
CA MET A 35 2.39 20.07 -4.03
C MET A 35 1.10 20.17 -3.19
N ILE A 36 0.61 21.39 -2.92
CA ILE A 36 -0.60 21.61 -2.10
C ILE A 36 -1.81 20.87 -2.66
N ASN A 37 -2.00 20.93 -3.98
CA ASN A 37 -3.20 20.40 -4.64
C ASN A 37 -3.00 19.00 -5.23
N LYS A 38 -1.78 18.45 -5.16
CA LYS A 38 -1.44 17.17 -5.74
C LYS A 38 -2.11 16.03 -4.97
N ASP A 39 -2.66 15.09 -5.72
CA ASP A 39 -3.21 13.85 -5.15
C ASP A 39 -2.06 12.85 -4.93
N PHE A 40 -1.98 12.31 -3.74
CA PHE A 40 -1.07 11.24 -3.34
C PHE A 40 -1.88 9.98 -3.02
N TYR A 41 -1.24 8.83 -3.18
CA TYR A 41 -1.85 7.52 -2.91
C TYR A 41 -0.96 6.73 -1.95
N ALA A 42 -1.44 6.46 -0.75
CA ALA A 42 -0.85 5.46 0.13
C ALA A 42 -1.43 4.09 -0.25
N MET A 43 -0.59 3.06 -0.37
CA MET A 43 -1.01 1.72 -0.78
C MET A 43 -0.31 0.65 0.06
N GLU A 44 -1.09 -0.25 0.63
CA GLU A 44 -0.61 -1.34 1.46
C GLU A 44 -1.30 -2.65 1.08
N PHE A 45 -0.58 -3.75 1.28
CA PHE A 45 -1.10 -5.11 1.08
C PHE A 45 -0.89 -5.95 2.33
N ASN A 46 -1.86 -6.81 2.65
CA ASN A 46 -1.57 -8.03 3.39
C ASN A 46 -1.29 -9.17 2.41
N ILE A 47 -0.44 -10.11 2.82
CA ILE A 47 -0.08 -11.29 2.03
C ILE A 47 -0.41 -12.56 2.79
N SER A 48 -0.77 -13.63 2.07
CA SER A 48 -0.83 -14.95 2.69
C SER A 48 0.56 -15.50 2.95
N CYS A 49 1.54 -15.21 2.09
CA CYS A 49 2.93 -15.61 2.27
C CYS A 49 3.87 -14.89 1.31
N ARG A 50 5.15 -14.85 1.69
CA ARG A 50 6.29 -14.49 0.85
C ARG A 50 7.13 -15.75 0.61
N THR A 51 7.44 -16.07 -0.65
CA THR A 51 8.37 -17.15 -0.95
C THR A 51 9.83 -16.69 -0.79
N ARG A 52 10.77 -17.64 -0.68
CA ARG A 52 12.22 -17.36 -0.71
C ARG A 52 12.65 -16.63 -1.99
N SER A 53 11.94 -16.83 -3.09
CA SER A 53 12.14 -16.14 -4.37
C SER A 53 11.36 -14.83 -4.48
N ASN A 54 10.90 -14.25 -3.36
CA ASN A 54 10.14 -12.99 -3.31
C ASN A 54 8.86 -12.99 -4.14
N VAL A 55 8.19 -14.13 -4.22
CA VAL A 55 6.81 -14.17 -4.69
C VAL A 55 5.90 -13.84 -3.52
N PHE A 56 5.27 -12.68 -3.58
CA PHE A 56 4.28 -12.22 -2.63
C PHE A 56 2.89 -12.65 -3.10
N VAL A 57 2.12 -13.30 -2.23
CA VAL A 57 0.76 -13.74 -2.52
C VAL A 57 -0.23 -12.80 -1.83
N PRO A 58 -0.80 -11.80 -2.53
CA PRO A 58 -1.67 -10.80 -1.91
C PRO A 58 -3.01 -11.40 -1.47
N ILE A 59 -3.52 -10.91 -0.34
CA ILE A 59 -4.85 -11.29 0.21
C ILE A 59 -5.73 -10.12 0.60
N GLU A 60 -5.15 -8.93 0.72
CA GLU A 60 -5.89 -7.70 1.01
C GLU A 60 -5.11 -6.54 0.42
N VAL A 61 -5.82 -5.52 -0.06
CA VAL A 61 -5.25 -4.24 -0.46
C VAL A 61 -6.01 -3.11 0.20
N GLY A 62 -5.28 -2.11 0.68
CA GLY A 62 -5.80 -0.83 1.12
C GLY A 62 -5.12 0.29 0.35
N ILE A 63 -5.90 1.24 -0.16
CA ILE A 63 -5.40 2.43 -0.84
C ILE A 63 -6.10 3.64 -0.26
N VAL A 64 -5.35 4.69 0.07
CA VAL A 64 -5.88 5.96 0.56
C VAL A 64 -5.41 7.08 -0.34
N LYS A 65 -6.36 7.85 -0.86
CA LYS A 65 -6.12 9.04 -1.67
C LYS A 65 -6.17 10.28 -0.79
N PHE A 66 -5.15 11.13 -0.85
CA PHE A 66 -5.06 12.32 -0.01
C PHE A 66 -4.31 13.48 -0.70
N SER A 67 -4.44 14.69 -0.19
CA SER A 67 -3.64 15.86 -0.61
C SER A 67 -3.26 16.71 0.60
N ILE A 68 -2.23 17.55 0.47
CA ILE A 68 -1.80 18.46 1.55
C ILE A 68 -2.91 19.46 1.90
N LYS A 69 -3.71 19.86 0.90
CA LYS A 69 -4.81 20.83 1.06
C LYS A 69 -6.07 20.26 1.69
N ASP A 70 -6.47 19.07 1.25
CA ASP A 70 -7.78 18.52 1.55
C ASP A 70 -7.72 17.42 2.63
N GLY A 71 -6.52 16.92 2.96
CA GLY A 71 -6.34 15.76 3.82
C GLY A 71 -6.73 14.48 3.08
N ILE A 72 -7.30 13.51 3.79
CA ILE A 72 -7.87 12.30 3.20
C ILE A 72 -9.08 12.66 2.34
N LYS A 73 -9.09 12.20 1.08
CA LYS A 73 -10.15 12.47 0.09
C LYS A 73 -11.01 11.26 -0.19
N ASP A 74 -10.40 10.09 -0.27
CA ASP A 74 -11.08 8.83 -0.59
C ASP A 74 -10.24 7.62 -0.15
N SER A 75 -10.85 6.45 -0.08
CA SER A 75 -10.14 5.19 0.17
C SER A 75 -10.75 4.03 -0.62
N TYR A 76 -9.90 3.10 -1.03
CA TYR A 76 -10.28 1.83 -1.63
C TYR A 76 -9.75 0.69 -0.76
N HIS A 77 -10.55 -0.36 -0.62
CA HIS A 77 -10.19 -1.56 0.11
C HIS A 77 -10.82 -2.76 -0.58
N ASP A 78 -10.06 -3.84 -0.69
CA ASP A 78 -10.60 -5.10 -1.18
C ASP A 78 -9.81 -6.28 -0.60
N PHE A 79 -10.49 -7.40 -0.47
CA PHE A 79 -9.84 -8.68 -0.23
C PHE A 79 -9.53 -9.34 -1.57
N ILE A 80 -8.33 -9.90 -1.65
CA ILE A 80 -7.83 -10.53 -2.86
C ILE A 80 -7.85 -12.03 -2.63
N HIS A 81 -8.42 -12.77 -3.57
CA HIS A 81 -8.38 -14.23 -3.50
C HIS A 81 -6.90 -14.68 -3.54
N PRO A 82 -6.36 -15.41 -2.53
CA PRO A 82 -4.94 -15.79 -2.50
C PRO A 82 -4.55 -16.77 -3.61
N GLY A 83 -5.53 -17.48 -4.17
CA GLY A 83 -5.28 -18.63 -5.02
C GLY A 83 -4.74 -19.79 -4.19
N ARG A 84 -3.87 -20.61 -4.79
CA ARG A 84 -3.22 -21.71 -4.06
C ARG A 84 -1.98 -21.20 -3.34
N VAL A 85 -1.86 -21.56 -2.06
CA VAL A 85 -0.63 -21.33 -1.30
C VAL A 85 0.52 -22.09 -1.99
N PRO A 86 1.66 -21.42 -2.26
CA PRO A 86 2.84 -22.07 -2.80
C PRO A 86 3.28 -23.30 -1.99
N LEU A 87 3.72 -24.35 -2.69
CA LEU A 87 4.15 -25.59 -2.04
C LEU A 87 5.31 -25.33 -1.06
N GLY A 88 5.18 -25.83 0.16
CA GLY A 88 6.15 -25.63 1.24
C GLY A 88 5.91 -24.39 2.11
N TYR A 89 4.94 -23.54 1.78
CA TYR A 89 4.66 -22.29 2.51
C TYR A 89 3.39 -22.30 3.35
N ALA A 90 2.73 -23.46 3.49
CA ALA A 90 1.51 -23.58 4.30
C ALA A 90 1.73 -23.19 5.78
N ALA A 91 2.90 -23.52 6.35
CA ALA A 91 3.24 -23.14 7.71
C ALA A 91 3.41 -21.62 7.85
N THR A 92 4.13 -20.98 6.92
CA THR A 92 4.29 -19.52 6.85
C THR A 92 2.94 -18.82 6.72
N ALA A 93 2.06 -19.32 5.86
CA ALA A 93 0.74 -18.74 5.68
C ALA A 93 -0.15 -18.87 6.93
N LYS A 94 -0.06 -20.02 7.61
CA LYS A 94 -0.76 -20.22 8.88
C LYS A 94 -0.22 -19.30 9.98
N ASP A 95 1.08 -19.04 10.01
CA ASP A 95 1.72 -18.15 10.97
C ASP A 95 1.25 -16.70 10.80
N LEU A 96 1.26 -16.18 9.57
CA LEU A 96 0.75 -14.83 9.25
C LEU A 96 -0.75 -14.68 9.58
N TYR A 97 -1.54 -15.72 9.30
CA TYR A 97 -2.95 -15.79 9.71
C TYR A 97 -3.11 -15.68 11.23
N LEU A 98 -2.43 -16.54 12.00
CA LEU A 98 -2.64 -16.62 13.45
C LEU A 98 -2.04 -15.44 14.23
N ASN A 99 -0.91 -14.93 13.77
CA ASN A 99 -0.07 -14.01 14.55
C ASN A 99 -0.05 -12.58 14.00
N TYR A 100 -0.65 -12.33 12.83
CA TYR A 100 -0.64 -11.00 12.20
C TYR A 100 -2.02 -10.51 11.74
N HIS A 101 -2.47 -10.92 10.55
CA HIS A 101 -3.62 -10.29 9.90
C HIS A 101 -4.96 -10.99 10.20
N GLY A 102 -4.98 -12.23 10.69
CA GLY A 102 -6.25 -12.91 11.00
C GLY A 102 -7.04 -13.40 9.79
N ILE A 103 -6.73 -12.98 8.56
CA ILE A 103 -7.36 -13.49 7.32
C ILE A 103 -7.03 -14.98 7.07
N PRO A 104 -8.03 -15.88 6.93
CA PRO A 104 -7.81 -17.30 6.67
C PRO A 104 -7.14 -17.59 5.31
N VAL A 105 -6.30 -18.62 5.32
CA VAL A 105 -5.50 -19.04 4.14
C VAL A 105 -6.34 -19.71 3.04
N HIS A 106 -7.51 -20.25 3.39
CA HIS A 106 -8.37 -20.99 2.45
C HIS A 106 -9.84 -20.57 2.57
N GLY A 107 -10.50 -20.49 1.42
CA GLY A 107 -11.94 -20.28 1.24
C GLY A 107 -12.43 -18.86 1.47
N PHE A 108 -11.60 -17.96 1.99
CA PHE A 108 -12.00 -16.61 2.37
C PHE A 108 -12.45 -15.79 1.14
N THR A 109 -13.73 -15.42 1.14
CA THR A 109 -14.28 -14.38 0.27
C THR A 109 -15.14 -13.48 1.15
N VAL A 110 -15.26 -12.18 0.80
CA VAL A 110 -16.14 -11.25 1.54
C VAL A 110 -17.58 -11.78 1.61
N LYS A 111 -18.05 -12.46 0.54
CA LYS A 111 -19.36 -13.15 0.50
C LYS A 111 -19.47 -14.29 1.52
N ASN A 112 -18.35 -14.94 1.84
CA ASN A 112 -18.32 -16.06 2.78
C ASN A 112 -18.07 -15.60 4.23
N TYR A 113 -17.91 -14.32 4.54
CA TYR A 113 -17.71 -13.88 5.93
C TYR A 113 -18.83 -14.39 6.88
N ASN A 114 -20.08 -14.36 6.44
CA ASN A 114 -21.22 -14.94 7.16
C ASN A 114 -21.24 -16.49 7.19
N LEU A 115 -20.50 -17.17 6.30
CA LEU A 115 -20.42 -18.64 6.19
C LEU A 115 -19.16 -19.23 6.86
N PHE A 116 -18.13 -18.41 7.10
CA PHE A 116 -16.84 -18.84 7.64
C PHE A 116 -16.91 -19.32 9.08
N LEU A 117 -17.88 -18.83 9.84
CA LEU A 117 -18.09 -19.22 11.24
C LEU A 117 -18.71 -20.62 11.39
N GLU A 118 -19.26 -21.21 10.31
CA GLU A 118 -19.99 -22.49 10.41
C GLU A 118 -19.27 -23.70 9.77
N ASN A 119 -18.24 -23.52 8.93
CA ASN A 119 -17.67 -24.65 8.18
C ASN A 119 -16.13 -24.66 8.09
N SER A 120 -15.46 -24.59 9.22
CA SER A 120 -14.02 -24.88 9.33
C SER A 120 -13.74 -26.38 9.34
N GLN A 121 -14.12 -27.15 8.30
CA GLN A 121 -13.54 -28.49 8.09
C GLN A 121 -13.69 -29.19 6.73
N LYS A 122 -14.26 -28.58 5.68
CA LYS A 122 -14.34 -29.26 4.37
C LYS A 122 -13.43 -28.62 3.34
N SER A 123 -12.21 -29.16 3.29
CA SER A 123 -11.39 -29.20 2.09
C SER A 123 -12.23 -29.79 0.95
N SER A 124 -12.53 -28.98 -0.07
CA SER A 124 -12.91 -29.50 -1.38
C SER A 124 -11.90 -29.01 -2.40
N ARG A 125 -11.07 -29.96 -2.82
CA ARG A 125 -10.41 -30.01 -4.13
C ARG A 125 -11.47 -29.76 -5.21
N ALA A 126 -11.59 -28.53 -5.68
CA ALA A 126 -12.25 -28.20 -6.92
C ALA A 126 -11.49 -27.05 -7.59
N ASP A 127 -11.45 -27.14 -8.90
CA ASP A 127 -10.56 -26.43 -9.81
C ASP A 127 -11.17 -25.06 -10.18
N ASP A 128 -11.20 -24.10 -9.25
CA ASP A 128 -11.72 -22.74 -9.48
C ASP A 128 -10.65 -21.79 -10.06
N THR A 129 -9.83 -22.31 -10.97
CA THR A 129 -8.78 -21.52 -11.64
C THR A 129 -9.40 -20.36 -12.45
N GLU A 130 -10.58 -20.57 -13.04
CA GLU A 130 -11.31 -19.54 -13.80
C GLU A 130 -11.91 -18.44 -12.89
N ASP A 131 -12.46 -18.82 -11.73
CA ASP A 131 -12.96 -17.86 -10.74
C ASP A 131 -11.82 -17.02 -10.15
N TYR A 132 -10.68 -17.66 -9.85
CA TYR A 132 -9.46 -16.97 -9.40
C TYR A 132 -8.99 -15.91 -10.39
N HIS A 133 -8.73 -16.28 -11.66
CA HIS A 133 -8.23 -15.31 -12.64
C HIS A 133 -9.25 -14.20 -12.92
N THR A 134 -10.54 -14.49 -12.85
CA THR A 134 -11.60 -13.48 -12.97
C THR A 134 -11.54 -12.49 -11.81
N ALA A 135 -11.48 -12.98 -10.56
CA ALA A 135 -11.34 -12.13 -9.37
C ALA A 135 -10.07 -11.25 -9.42
N ILE A 136 -8.93 -11.80 -9.86
CA ILE A 136 -7.69 -11.02 -10.01
C ILE A 136 -7.83 -9.92 -11.07
N LYS A 137 -8.47 -10.22 -12.22
CA LYS A 137 -8.73 -9.20 -13.25
C LYS A 137 -9.64 -8.07 -12.76
N GLU A 138 -10.68 -8.42 -11.98
CA GLU A 138 -11.56 -7.43 -11.37
C GLU A 138 -10.82 -6.56 -10.34
N ALA A 139 -10.02 -7.17 -9.47
CA ALA A 139 -9.21 -6.44 -8.49
C ALA A 139 -8.26 -5.44 -9.17
N ILE A 140 -7.54 -5.88 -10.21
CA ILE A 140 -6.66 -5.01 -11.00
C ILE A 140 -7.42 -3.87 -11.65
N LYS A 141 -8.58 -4.15 -12.26
CA LYS A 141 -9.42 -3.11 -12.87
C LYS A 141 -9.82 -2.05 -11.85
N ARG A 142 -10.24 -2.44 -10.65
CA ARG A 142 -10.62 -1.51 -9.57
C ARG A 142 -9.43 -0.69 -9.07
N ILE A 143 -8.25 -1.33 -8.91
CA ILE A 143 -7.02 -0.62 -8.52
C ILE A 143 -6.62 0.41 -9.60
N ASP A 144 -6.68 0.03 -10.87
CA ASP A 144 -6.39 0.91 -12.03
C ASP A 144 -7.37 2.08 -12.12
N GLU A 145 -8.65 1.82 -11.85
CA GLU A 145 -9.70 2.84 -11.79
C GLU A 145 -9.50 3.80 -10.61
N PHE A 146 -8.99 3.33 -9.46
CA PHE A 146 -8.78 4.17 -8.28
C PHE A 146 -7.50 5.00 -8.38
N VAL A 147 -6.36 4.39 -8.77
CA VAL A 147 -5.07 5.07 -8.84
C VAL A 147 -4.85 5.68 -10.23
N LYS A 148 -5.16 6.98 -10.33
CA LYS A 148 -5.01 7.71 -11.59
C LYS A 148 -3.54 8.02 -11.88
N PRO A 149 -3.12 7.99 -13.16
CA PRO A 149 -1.83 8.55 -13.57
C PRO A 149 -1.72 10.03 -13.20
N ASP A 150 -0.53 10.44 -12.80
CA ASP A 150 -0.26 11.79 -12.30
C ASP A 150 0.95 12.45 -13.00
N VAL A 151 1.93 11.66 -13.46
CA VAL A 151 3.09 12.17 -14.19
C VAL A 151 3.16 11.51 -15.57
N VAL A 152 3.38 12.30 -16.62
CA VAL A 152 3.64 11.78 -17.97
C VAL A 152 5.11 12.00 -18.32
N TYR A 153 5.89 10.93 -18.41
CA TYR A 153 7.25 11.03 -18.97
C TYR A 153 7.17 11.16 -20.47
N ARG A 154 7.46 12.35 -21.02
CA ARG A 154 7.86 12.47 -22.41
C ARG A 154 9.36 12.18 -22.47
N GLU A 155 9.77 10.99 -22.88
CA GLU A 155 11.12 10.84 -23.41
C GLU A 155 11.22 11.79 -24.61
N ALA A 156 12.05 12.83 -24.51
CA ALA A 156 12.20 13.83 -25.56
C ALA A 156 12.89 13.27 -26.83
N GLU A 157 13.06 11.97 -26.96
CA GLU A 157 13.72 11.34 -28.09
C GLU A 157 12.86 10.21 -28.68
N ARG A 158 12.60 10.30 -30.00
CA ARG A 158 12.08 9.23 -30.88
C ARG A 158 10.57 8.94 -30.86
N GLY A 159 9.72 9.92 -30.58
CA GLY A 159 8.28 9.82 -30.94
C GLY A 159 7.51 8.69 -30.25
N ARG A 160 7.98 8.21 -29.09
CA ARG A 160 7.24 7.27 -28.25
C ARG A 160 6.14 8.03 -27.49
N PRO A 161 4.95 7.45 -27.32
CA PRO A 161 3.95 7.97 -26.39
C PRO A 161 4.58 8.13 -25.00
N GLY A 162 4.20 9.17 -24.27
CA GLY A 162 4.70 9.33 -22.92
C GLY A 162 4.26 8.18 -22.00
N LEU A 163 5.08 7.82 -21.02
CA LEU A 163 4.70 6.82 -20.02
C LEU A 163 3.89 7.50 -18.90
N ASP A 164 2.66 7.05 -18.73
CA ASP A 164 1.78 7.42 -17.62
C ASP A 164 2.27 6.76 -16.33
N VAL A 165 2.71 7.57 -15.38
CA VAL A 165 3.24 7.13 -14.09
C VAL A 165 2.21 7.33 -12.99
N ARG A 166 2.12 6.33 -12.14
CA ARG A 166 1.27 6.24 -10.95
C ARG A 166 2.15 6.12 -9.70
N PRO A 167 2.54 7.25 -9.09
CA PRO A 167 3.22 7.27 -7.80
C PRO A 167 2.32 6.66 -6.73
N VAL A 168 2.80 5.64 -6.02
CA VAL A 168 2.17 5.13 -4.81
C VAL A 168 3.20 5.04 -3.69
N PHE A 169 2.78 5.35 -2.48
CA PHE A 169 3.64 5.39 -1.30
C PHE A 169 3.26 4.26 -0.36
N SER A 170 4.26 3.52 0.10
CA SER A 170 4.08 2.44 1.07
C SER A 170 4.98 2.64 2.28
N TYR A 171 4.62 1.95 3.35
CA TYR A 171 5.29 1.88 4.62
C TYR A 171 6.74 1.34 4.41
N PRO A 172 7.77 1.97 4.99
CA PRO A 172 9.12 1.42 5.01
C PRO A 172 9.30 0.57 6.26
N THR A 173 8.95 -0.72 6.17
CA THR A 173 9.38 -1.67 7.21
C THR A 173 10.80 -2.11 6.90
N GLU A 174 11.55 -2.51 7.92
CA GLU A 174 12.85 -3.16 7.77
C GLU A 174 12.74 -4.50 7.01
N GLU A 175 11.52 -5.02 6.78
CA GLU A 175 11.31 -6.36 6.23
C GLU A 175 10.56 -6.44 4.89
N ALA A 176 9.70 -5.49 4.49
CA ALA A 176 9.05 -5.64 3.17
C ALA A 176 8.23 -4.49 2.58
N GLY A 177 7.68 -3.49 3.28
CA GLY A 177 6.47 -2.78 2.81
C GLY A 177 6.49 -2.33 1.32
N VAL A 178 7.50 -1.55 0.91
CA VAL A 178 7.68 -1.16 -0.51
C VAL A 178 7.89 -2.37 -1.43
N VAL A 179 8.74 -3.34 -1.04
CA VAL A 179 9.04 -4.56 -1.82
C VAL A 179 7.82 -5.47 -1.93
N GLN A 180 7.04 -5.59 -0.86
CA GLN A 180 5.81 -6.35 -0.77
C GLN A 180 4.73 -5.72 -1.63
N THR A 181 4.52 -4.41 -1.51
CA THR A 181 3.54 -3.68 -2.33
C THR A 181 3.88 -3.79 -3.81
N ASP A 182 5.15 -3.58 -4.18
CA ASP A 182 5.63 -3.76 -5.55
C ASP A 182 5.47 -5.22 -6.04
N GLY A 183 5.88 -6.18 -5.22
CA GLY A 183 5.78 -7.61 -5.50
C GLY A 183 4.33 -8.08 -5.63
N CYS A 184 3.41 -7.54 -4.83
CA CYS A 184 1.98 -7.81 -4.93
C CYS A 184 1.40 -7.27 -6.24
N LEU A 185 1.69 -6.01 -6.60
CA LEU A 185 1.24 -5.44 -7.88
C LEU A 185 1.77 -6.25 -9.08
N ARG A 186 3.05 -6.64 -9.04
CA ARG A 186 3.68 -7.51 -10.04
C ARG A 186 3.02 -8.88 -10.10
N ARG A 187 2.72 -9.49 -8.95
CA ARG A 187 2.01 -10.78 -8.86
C ARG A 187 0.63 -10.68 -9.50
N LEU A 188 -0.16 -9.68 -9.13
CA LEU A 188 -1.48 -9.43 -9.72
C LEU A 188 -1.39 -9.31 -11.23
N ALA A 189 -0.48 -8.47 -11.74
CA ALA A 189 -0.27 -8.25 -13.17
C ALA A 189 0.08 -9.55 -13.91
N SER A 190 0.97 -10.36 -13.34
CA SER A 190 1.36 -11.67 -13.88
C SER A 190 0.17 -12.64 -13.93
N GLU A 191 -0.57 -12.77 -12.83
CA GLU A 191 -1.73 -13.67 -12.72
C GLU A 191 -2.92 -13.25 -13.61
N ALA A 192 -3.08 -11.94 -13.86
CA ALA A 192 -4.04 -11.43 -14.83
C ALA A 192 -3.57 -11.51 -16.29
N LYS A 193 -2.29 -11.85 -16.54
CA LYS A 193 -1.63 -11.73 -17.85
C LYS A 193 -1.73 -10.32 -18.44
N ASN A 194 -1.63 -9.31 -17.58
CA ASN A 194 -1.69 -7.88 -17.93
C ASN A 194 -0.51 -7.14 -17.31
N LEU A 195 0.69 -7.29 -17.90
CA LEU A 195 1.89 -6.62 -17.40
C LEU A 195 1.83 -5.11 -17.55
N SER A 196 1.14 -4.59 -18.57
CA SER A 196 0.95 -3.14 -18.79
C SER A 196 0.24 -2.44 -17.63
N PHE A 197 -0.60 -3.15 -16.86
CA PHE A 197 -1.18 -2.60 -15.63
C PHE A 197 -0.09 -2.15 -14.64
N TYR A 198 0.94 -2.98 -14.46
CA TYR A 198 2.02 -2.73 -13.53
C TYR A 198 3.07 -1.74 -14.05
N GLU A 199 3.28 -1.64 -15.36
CA GLU A 199 4.33 -0.79 -15.96
C GLU A 199 4.23 0.69 -15.57
N GLY A 200 3.03 1.19 -15.28
CA GLY A 200 2.80 2.57 -14.84
C GLY A 200 3.06 2.80 -13.35
N PHE A 201 3.07 1.77 -12.50
CA PHE A 201 3.22 1.95 -11.05
C PHE A 201 4.67 2.23 -10.65
N GLN A 202 4.82 3.19 -9.74
CA GLN A 202 6.08 3.47 -9.07
C GLN A 202 5.84 3.46 -7.56
N VAL A 203 6.17 2.32 -6.93
CA VAL A 203 6.06 2.15 -5.48
C VAL A 203 7.27 2.80 -4.81
N MET A 204 7.01 3.71 -3.89
CA MET A 204 8.02 4.51 -3.22
C MET A 204 7.83 4.49 -1.72
N ASP A 205 8.91 4.81 -1.03
CA ASP A 205 8.92 4.99 0.41
C ASP A 205 8.31 6.35 0.79
N VAL A 206 7.26 6.33 1.62
CA VAL A 206 6.60 7.55 2.10
C VAL A 206 7.56 8.50 2.84
N VAL A 207 8.55 7.99 3.57
CA VAL A 207 9.47 8.81 4.37
C VAL A 207 10.34 9.68 3.45
N HIS A 208 10.78 9.13 2.31
CA HIS A 208 11.53 9.89 1.31
C HIS A 208 10.66 10.97 0.65
N MET A 209 9.37 10.70 0.45
CA MET A 209 8.44 11.70 -0.05
C MET A 209 8.18 12.83 0.95
N VAL A 210 8.01 12.51 2.24
CA VAL A 210 7.91 13.51 3.32
C VAL A 210 9.16 14.38 3.37
N LYS A 211 10.34 13.75 3.29
CA LYS A 211 11.62 14.47 3.22
C LYS A 211 11.66 15.44 2.06
N PHE A 212 11.27 15.01 0.86
CA PHE A 212 11.20 15.87 -0.31
C PHE A 212 10.23 17.04 -0.07
N ALA A 213 9.00 16.76 0.35
CA ALA A 213 7.97 17.77 0.57
C ALA A 213 8.36 18.82 1.62
N CYS A 214 9.01 18.42 2.72
CA CYS A 214 9.47 19.33 3.76
C CYS A 214 10.66 20.21 3.31
N ARG A 215 11.56 19.66 2.46
CA ARG A 215 12.72 20.39 1.93
C ARG A 215 12.35 21.56 1.03
N LEU A 216 11.17 21.54 0.40
CA LEU A 216 10.68 22.67 -0.40
C LEU A 216 10.50 23.97 0.42
N LYS A 217 10.42 23.89 1.75
CA LYS A 217 10.38 25.04 2.66
C LYS A 217 11.72 25.34 3.33
N SER A 218 12.46 24.31 3.76
CA SER A 218 13.69 24.49 4.55
C SER A 218 14.65 23.31 4.39
N GLU A 219 15.95 23.62 4.25
CA GLU A 219 17.03 22.62 4.23
C GLU A 219 17.18 21.86 5.58
N SER A 220 16.59 22.37 6.67
CA SER A 220 16.63 21.73 8.00
C SER A 220 15.75 20.47 8.14
N ALA A 221 15.04 20.08 7.08
CA ALA A 221 14.11 18.95 7.03
C ALA A 221 14.74 17.57 7.39
N ASP A 222 16.06 17.43 7.34
CA ASP A 222 16.75 16.16 7.67
C ASP A 222 16.59 15.75 9.14
N ARG A 223 16.43 16.70 10.07
CA ARG A 223 16.13 16.38 11.48
C ARG A 223 14.69 15.92 11.67
N ALA A 224 13.75 16.56 10.95
CA ALA A 224 12.34 16.17 10.95
C ALA A 224 12.14 14.75 10.38
N TYR A 225 12.96 14.36 9.39
CA TYR A 225 12.97 13.00 8.84
C TYR A 225 13.34 11.92 9.86
N ALA A 226 14.38 12.13 10.68
CA ALA A 226 14.78 11.13 11.68
C ALA A 226 13.68 10.94 12.75
N ILE A 227 13.04 12.04 13.14
CA ILE A 227 11.89 12.03 14.06
C ILE A 227 10.68 11.37 13.40
N PHE A 228 10.42 11.62 12.12
CA PHE A 228 9.38 10.93 11.34
C PHE A 228 9.59 9.43 11.40
N LYS A 229 10.77 8.95 11.01
CA LYS A 229 11.04 7.52 10.96
C LYS A 229 10.83 6.85 12.32
N ASP A 230 11.26 7.49 13.40
CA ASP A 230 11.07 6.99 14.77
C ASP A 230 9.59 7.00 15.22
N ASN A 231 8.88 8.13 15.04
CA ASN A 231 7.47 8.26 15.40
C ASN A 231 6.57 7.30 14.60
N PHE A 232 6.90 7.13 13.32
CA PHE A 232 6.22 6.22 12.42
C PHE A 232 6.42 4.76 12.84
N ASN A 233 7.65 4.36 13.17
CA ASN A 233 7.96 3.02 13.69
C ASN A 233 7.28 2.74 15.04
N LYS A 234 7.16 3.77 15.88
CA LYS A 234 6.41 3.69 17.14
C LYS A 234 4.89 3.70 16.95
N LYS A 235 4.40 3.77 15.70
CA LYS A 235 2.98 3.68 15.35
C LYS A 235 2.14 4.75 16.09
N ILE A 236 2.72 5.93 16.32
CA ILE A 236 2.12 6.99 17.17
C ILE A 236 0.82 7.55 16.57
N LEU A 237 0.69 7.51 15.24
CA LEU A 237 -0.46 8.04 14.49
C LEU A 237 -1.32 6.93 13.88
N LEU A 238 -1.35 5.73 14.47
CA LEU A 238 -2.31 4.73 14.05
C LEU A 238 -3.73 5.29 14.19
N PRO A 239 -4.56 5.22 13.12
CA PRO A 239 -5.97 5.49 13.27
C PRO A 239 -6.60 4.50 14.25
N PRO A 240 -7.72 4.87 14.89
CA PRO A 240 -8.48 3.95 15.72
C PRO A 240 -8.96 2.73 14.92
N ALA A 241 -9.32 1.66 15.62
CA ALA A 241 -9.84 0.41 15.03
C ALA A 241 -10.97 0.66 14.01
N ASP A 242 -11.72 1.75 14.20
CA ASP A 242 -12.83 2.14 13.35
C ASP A 242 -12.45 2.45 11.89
N GLU A 243 -11.17 2.65 11.58
CA GLU A 243 -10.70 2.79 10.19
C GLU A 243 -10.31 1.45 9.53
N CYS A 244 -10.34 0.34 10.29
CA CYS A 244 -10.22 -1.00 9.72
C CYS A 244 -11.45 -1.34 8.87
N CYS A 245 -11.32 -2.34 7.99
CA CYS A 245 -12.49 -2.95 7.36
C CYS A 245 -13.33 -3.72 8.40
N GLU A 246 -14.62 -3.90 8.11
CA GLU A 246 -15.58 -4.55 9.04
C GLU A 246 -15.07 -5.89 9.57
N TYR A 247 -14.50 -6.72 8.70
CA TYR A 247 -13.88 -7.99 9.09
C TYR A 247 -12.85 -7.85 10.22
N HIS A 248 -11.90 -6.92 10.06
CA HIS A 248 -10.82 -6.74 11.04
C HIS A 248 -11.31 -6.08 12.34
N LYS A 249 -12.38 -5.28 12.27
CA LYS A 249 -13.07 -4.78 13.47
C LYS A 249 -13.66 -5.93 14.28
N ASP A 250 -14.35 -6.85 13.61
CA ASP A 250 -15.05 -7.96 14.26
C ASP A 250 -14.10 -8.96 14.91
N ILE A 251 -12.94 -9.22 14.30
CA ILE A 251 -11.91 -10.09 14.90
C ILE A 251 -10.94 -9.35 15.83
N GLY A 252 -11.11 -8.04 16.02
CA GLY A 252 -10.34 -7.24 16.98
C GLY A 252 -8.85 -7.09 16.66
N THR A 253 -8.47 -7.04 15.38
CA THR A 253 -7.07 -6.76 14.98
C THR A 253 -6.95 -5.50 14.12
N PHE A 254 -5.85 -4.78 14.30
CA PHE A 254 -5.55 -3.53 13.61
C PHE A 254 -4.68 -3.71 12.36
N ASN A 255 -4.25 -4.95 12.08
CA ASN A 255 -3.36 -5.28 10.96
C ASN A 255 -4.13 -5.41 9.63
N CYS A 256 -5.04 -4.47 9.37
CA CYS A 256 -5.79 -4.35 8.13
C CYS A 256 -4.99 -3.50 7.13
N ALA A 257 -4.90 -3.93 5.86
CA ALA A 257 -4.21 -3.18 4.81
C ALA A 257 -4.77 -1.76 4.65
N ARG A 258 -6.09 -1.58 4.78
CA ARG A 258 -6.74 -0.25 4.77
C ARG A 258 -6.22 0.63 5.90
N ASN A 259 -6.22 0.11 7.13
CA ASN A 259 -5.75 0.85 8.30
C ASN A 259 -4.27 1.26 8.18
N LEU A 260 -3.43 0.38 7.63
CA LEU A 260 -2.03 0.70 7.35
C LEU A 260 -1.90 1.82 6.30
N ALA A 261 -2.69 1.80 5.23
CA ALA A 261 -2.68 2.87 4.22
C ALA A 261 -3.14 4.22 4.80
N TYR A 262 -4.14 4.24 5.69
CA TYR A 262 -4.52 5.44 6.43
C TYR A 262 -3.39 5.94 7.33
N THR A 263 -2.71 5.02 8.03
CA THR A 263 -1.55 5.36 8.86
C THR A 263 -0.47 6.07 8.04
N VAL A 264 -0.14 5.55 6.86
CA VAL A 264 0.82 6.17 5.93
C VAL A 264 0.39 7.60 5.56
N ALA A 265 -0.89 7.78 5.20
CA ALA A 265 -1.43 9.07 4.80
C ALA A 265 -1.46 10.10 5.95
N TYR A 266 -1.94 9.71 7.14
CA TYR A 266 -1.97 10.62 8.29
C TYR A 266 -0.58 11.02 8.76
N CYS A 267 0.37 10.07 8.77
CA CYS A 267 1.76 10.39 9.07
C CYS A 267 2.34 11.39 8.06
N PHE A 268 2.07 11.20 6.76
CA PHE A 268 2.48 12.18 5.76
C PHE A 268 1.91 13.57 6.07
N LEU A 269 0.60 13.66 6.32
CA LEU A 269 -0.09 14.93 6.55
C LEU A 269 0.39 15.63 7.84
N ASP A 270 0.57 14.90 8.93
CA ASP A 270 1.04 15.43 10.22
C ASP A 270 2.41 16.13 10.10
N PHE A 271 3.33 15.56 9.31
CA PHE A 271 4.66 16.14 9.13
C PHE A 271 4.73 17.17 8.01
N VAL A 272 3.95 17.01 6.95
CA VAL A 272 4.03 17.88 5.78
C VAL A 272 3.18 19.12 5.98
N CYS A 273 1.92 19.02 6.42
CA CYS A 273 1.00 20.16 6.48
C CYS A 273 1.50 21.35 7.33
N PRO A 274 2.20 21.19 8.47
CA PRO A 274 2.79 22.33 9.21
C PRO A 274 3.79 23.17 8.39
N ASN A 275 4.33 22.59 7.32
CA ASN A 275 5.24 23.29 6.42
C ASN A 275 4.49 24.12 5.36
N TYR A 276 3.21 23.85 5.11
CA TYR A 276 2.45 24.45 4.02
C TYR A 276 1.39 25.43 4.56
N PRO A 277 1.03 26.48 3.78
CA PRO A 277 -0.02 27.42 4.17
C PRO A 277 -1.42 26.82 3.96
N VAL A 278 -1.72 25.72 4.64
CA VAL A 278 -2.99 24.99 4.53
C VAL A 278 -3.76 25.01 5.86
N LYS A 279 -5.08 25.01 5.77
CA LYS A 279 -5.95 24.93 6.94
C LYS A 279 -6.15 23.45 7.30
N ILE A 280 -5.69 23.05 8.48
CA ILE A 280 -5.94 21.71 9.00
C ILE A 280 -7.44 21.53 9.28
N THR A 281 -7.98 20.41 8.80
CA THR A 281 -9.37 19.98 8.98
C THR A 281 -9.40 18.58 9.61
N PRO A 282 -10.56 18.05 10.04
CA PRO A 282 -10.65 16.67 10.52
C PRO A 282 -10.15 15.62 9.51
N ALA A 283 -10.22 15.89 8.21
CA ALA A 283 -9.68 14.99 7.19
C ALA A 283 -8.15 14.87 7.21
N HIS A 284 -7.45 15.77 7.91
CA HIS A 284 -5.98 15.74 8.04
C HIS A 284 -5.50 14.95 9.25
N LEU A 285 -6.41 14.67 10.19
CA LEU A 285 -6.07 14.09 11.48
C LEU A 285 -6.74 12.71 11.61
N PRO A 286 -6.08 11.75 12.25
CA PRO A 286 -6.78 10.53 12.67
C PRO A 286 -8.01 10.91 13.50
N PRO A 287 -9.14 10.21 13.33
CA PRO A 287 -10.28 10.44 14.19
C PRO A 287 -9.86 10.21 15.66
N PRO A 288 -10.45 10.97 16.60
CA PRO A 288 -10.16 10.77 18.02
C PRO A 288 -10.44 9.31 18.38
N ILE A 289 -9.55 8.72 19.17
CA ILE A 289 -9.78 7.41 19.77
C ILE A 289 -11.04 7.57 20.63
N GLY A 290 -12.13 6.89 20.29
CA GLY A 290 -13.34 6.91 21.10
C GLY A 290 -12.97 6.53 22.53
N GLU A 291 -13.46 7.29 23.51
CA GLU A 291 -13.42 6.80 24.89
C GLU A 291 -14.10 5.42 24.89
N PRO A 292 -13.51 4.39 25.49
CA PRO A 292 -14.17 3.09 25.55
C PRO A 292 -15.53 3.29 26.23
N GLU A 293 -16.61 2.98 25.50
CA GLU A 293 -17.94 2.95 26.09
C GLU A 293 -17.95 1.82 27.12
N PHE A 294 -17.75 2.18 28.39
CA PHE A 294 -18.00 1.28 29.51
C PHE A 294 -19.51 1.06 29.60
N TRP A 295 -20.00 -0.02 28.98
CA TRP A 295 -21.33 -0.58 29.25
C TRP A 295 -21.24 -1.66 30.34
#